data_AF-A0AA41VJ49-F1
#
_entry.id   AF-A0AA41VJ49-F1
#
_cell.length_a   1.000
_cell.length_b   1.000
_cell.length_c   1.000
_cell.angle_alpha   90.00
_cell.angle_beta   90.00
_cell.angle_gamma   90.00
#
_symmetry.space_group_name_H-M   'P 1'
#
loop_
_entity.id
_entity.type
_entity.pdbx_description
1 polymer ?
#
loop_
_entity_poly.entity_id
_entity_poly.type
_entity_poly.pdbx_seq_one_letter_code
_entity_poly.pdbx_strand_id
1 'polypeptide(L)'
;MLLLQGEEMNRNGEVYTQKHPTLKIKIVDGSSLAAAIVLNIITNLMTQQQQVVVMMRGKLTKVACSIASALCQRGVQVVVKL
;
A
#
# COMPACT_ATOMS: atom_id res chain seq x y z
N MET A 1 11.70 -6.59 -9.17
CA MET A 1 11.63 -5.27 -8.49
C MET A 1 10.60 -4.43 -9.24
N LEU A 2 9.33 -4.50 -8.84
CA LEU A 2 8.28 -3.65 -9.42
C LEU A 2 8.26 -2.35 -8.61
N LEU A 3 8.80 -1.28 -9.18
CA LEU A 3 8.64 0.08 -8.66
C LEU A 3 7.19 0.50 -8.90
N LEU A 4 6.29 0.04 -8.01
CA LEU A 4 4.91 0.48 -8.02
C LEU A 4 4.89 1.97 -7.62
N GLN A 5 4.47 2.80 -8.58
CA GLN A 5 4.33 4.27 -8.55
C GLN A 5 3.41 4.78 -7.41
N GLY A 6 3.74 4.47 -6.15
CA GLY A 6 3.01 4.95 -4.98
C GLY A 6 3.05 6.47 -4.85
N GLU A 7 4.14 7.10 -5.31
CA GLU A 7 4.32 8.55 -5.35
C GLU A 7 3.38 9.20 -6.39
N GLU A 8 3.22 8.60 -7.56
CA GLU A 8 2.40 9.16 -8.64
C GLU A 8 0.90 9.18 -8.31
N MET A 9 0.43 8.25 -7.46
CA MET A 9 -0.97 8.20 -7.03
C MET A 9 -1.30 9.16 -5.87
N ASN A 10 -0.31 9.83 -5.27
CA ASN A 10 -0.54 10.83 -4.21
C ASN A 10 -0.46 12.28 -4.68
N ARG A 11 -0.34 12.48 -6.00
CA ARG A 11 -0.10 13.76 -6.66
C ARG A 11 -1.10 14.85 -6.28
N ASN A 12 -2.35 14.48 -6.00
CA ASN A 12 -3.38 15.45 -5.61
C ASN A 12 -3.08 16.13 -4.27
N GLY A 13 -2.54 15.39 -3.29
CA GLY A 13 -2.12 15.95 -2.00
C GLY A 13 -0.93 16.89 -2.16
N GLU A 14 -0.01 16.54 -3.05
CA GLU A 14 1.17 17.34 -3.36
C GLU A 14 0.80 18.67 -4.02
N VAL A 15 -0.12 18.65 -5.00
CA VAL A 15 -0.69 19.87 -5.63
C VAL A 15 -1.39 20.75 -4.60
N TYR A 16 -2.12 20.18 -3.64
CA TYR A 16 -2.76 20.96 -2.58
C TYR A 16 -1.71 21.64 -1.67
N THR A 17 -0.63 20.93 -1.36
CA THR A 17 0.45 21.47 -0.52
C THR A 17 1.20 22.60 -1.23
N GLN A 18 1.43 22.48 -2.54
CA GLN A 18 2.01 23.55 -3.36
C GLN A 18 1.12 24.80 -3.44
N LYS A 19 -0.20 24.63 -3.51
CA LYS A 19 -1.16 25.75 -3.53
C LYS A 19 -1.30 26.47 -2.19
N HIS A 20 -0.98 25.80 -1.09
CA HIS A 20 -1.11 26.33 0.26
C HIS A 20 0.20 26.16 1.05
N PRO A 21 1.26 26.94 0.71
CA PRO A 21 2.58 26.77 1.31
C PRO A 21 2.66 27.13 2.80
N THR A 22 1.70 27.91 3.32
CA THR A 22 1.62 28.29 4.74
C THR A 22 0.89 27.27 5.61
N LEU A 23 0.36 26.20 5.03
CA LEU A 23 -0.39 25.17 5.74
C LEU A 23 0.57 24.37 6.64
N LYS A 24 0.46 24.53 7.96
CA LYS A 24 1.28 23.81 8.96
C LYS A 24 0.75 22.41 9.30
N ILE A 25 -0.20 21.89 8.53
CA ILE A 25 -0.83 20.58 8.78
C ILE A 25 -0.38 19.56 7.74
N LYS A 26 -0.19 18.31 8.18
CA LYS A 26 0.18 17.21 7.31
C LYS A 26 -1.08 16.61 6.69
N ILE A 27 -1.14 16.58 5.36
CA ILE A 27 -2.27 16.00 4.63
C ILE A 27 -2.02 14.50 4.47
N VAL A 28 -3.03 13.71 4.83
CA VAL A 28 -3.01 12.26 4.70
C VAL A 28 -4.30 11.80 4.02
N ASP A 29 -4.20 10.81 3.14
CA ASP A 29 -5.33 10.26 2.38
C ASP A 29 -5.87 8.95 2.98
N GLY A 30 -5.31 8.50 4.10
CA GLY A 30 -5.72 7.27 4.80
C GLY A 30 -5.26 5.96 4.13
N SER A 31 -4.73 5.99 2.91
CA SER A 31 -4.29 4.80 2.17
C SER A 31 -3.22 4.00 2.93
N SER A 32 -2.29 4.70 3.59
CA SER A 32 -1.22 4.06 4.38
C SER A 32 -1.77 3.33 5.61
N LEU A 33 -2.78 3.89 6.28
CA LEU A 33 -3.41 3.24 7.44
C LEU A 33 -4.19 2.00 7.00
N ALA A 34 -4.95 2.10 5.89
CA ALA A 34 -5.67 0.97 5.32
C ALA A 34 -4.72 -0.17 4.95
N ALA A 35 -3.59 0.13 4.28
CA ALA A 35 -2.58 -0.85 3.94
C ALA A 35 -1.95 -1.49 5.19
N ALA A 36 -1.64 -0.70 6.21
CA ALA A 36 -1.04 -1.19 7.46
C ALA A 36 -1.97 -2.16 8.21
N ILE A 37 -3.27 -1.89 8.27
CA ILE A 37 -4.25 -2.77 8.91
C ILE A 37 -4.31 -4.12 8.18
N VAL A 38 -4.42 -4.11 6.86
CA VAL A 38 -4.46 -5.35 6.06
C VAL A 38 -3.17 -6.15 6.22
N LEU A 39 -2.01 -5.47 6.18
CA LEU A 39 -0.72 -6.10 6.40
C LEU A 39 -0.64 -6.74 7.79
N ASN A 40 -1.09 -6.06 8.83
CA ASN A 40 -1.08 -6.60 10.20
C ASN A 40 -1.90 -7.89 10.29
N ILE A 41 -3.09 -7.91 9.68
CA ILE A 41 -3.95 -9.10 9.63
C ILE A 41 -3.24 -10.26 8.93
N ILE A 42 -2.68 -10.03 7.73
CA ILE A 42 -1.99 -11.07 6.96
C ILE A 42 -0.76 -11.59 7.72
N THR A 43 0.01 -10.70 8.34
CA THR A 43 1.24 -11.09 9.07
C THR A 43 0.90 -11.92 10.31
N ASN A 44 -0.17 -11.58 11.03
CA ASN A 44 -0.66 -12.38 12.16
C ASN A 44 -1.21 -13.75 11.74
N LEU A 45 -1.75 -13.88 10.51
CA LEU A 45 -2.13 -15.18 9.96
C LEU A 45 -0.90 -16.02 9.57
N MET A 46 0.16 -15.38 9.06
CA MET A 46 1.41 -16.07 8.69
C MET A 46 2.21 -16.58 9.88
N THR A 47 2.18 -15.91 11.04
CA THR A 47 2.87 -16.44 12.23
C THR A 47 2.28 -17.76 12.73
N GLN A 48 1.11 -18.15 12.23
CA GLN A 48 0.42 -19.40 12.57
C GLN A 48 0.59 -20.51 11.50
N GLN A 49 1.20 -20.25 10.33
CA GLN A 49 1.27 -21.20 9.20
C GLN A 49 2.56 -21.05 8.35
N GLN A 50 3.06 -22.15 7.77
CA GLN A 50 4.23 -22.14 6.85
C GLN A 50 3.82 -21.76 5.41
N GLN A 51 4.56 -20.83 4.81
CA GLN A 51 4.42 -20.28 3.43
C GLN A 51 3.00 -19.95 2.96
N VAL A 52 2.67 -18.66 2.98
CA VAL A 52 1.38 -18.13 2.49
C VAL A 52 1.59 -17.40 1.16
N VAL A 53 0.83 -17.80 0.14
CA VAL A 53 0.72 -17.07 -1.13
C VAL A 53 -0.51 -16.17 -1.07
N VAL A 54 -0.33 -14.86 -1.29
CA VAL A 54 -1.41 -13.88 -1.27
C VAL A 54 -1.90 -13.62 -2.70
N MET A 55 -3.15 -13.98 -2.97
CA MET A 55 -3.80 -13.70 -4.25
C MET A 55 -4.59 -12.39 -4.17
N MET A 56 -4.16 -11.37 -4.90
CA MET A 56 -4.86 -10.10 -5.01
C MET A 56 -5.80 -10.11 -6.20
N ARG A 57 -7.06 -9.78 -5.94
CA ARG A 57 -8.14 -9.73 -6.93
C ARG A 57 -8.73 -8.32 -7.01
N GLY A 58 -9.19 -7.96 -8.21
CA GLY A 58 -9.81 -6.66 -8.47
C GLY A 58 -8.79 -5.62 -8.97
N LYS A 59 -9.20 -4.35 -8.96
CA LYS A 59 -8.39 -3.27 -9.52
C LYS A 59 -7.15 -2.99 -8.67
N LEU A 60 -6.02 -2.78 -9.33
CA LEU A 60 -4.78 -2.31 -8.70
C LEU A 60 -4.91 -0.83 -8.29
N THR A 61 -5.47 -0.60 -7.11
CA THR A 61 -5.54 0.72 -6.48
C THR A 61 -4.25 1.07 -5.75
N LYS A 62 -4.10 2.34 -5.36
CA LYS A 62 -2.97 2.81 -4.53
C LYS A 62 -2.75 1.93 -3.30
N VAL A 63 -3.83 1.63 -2.58
CA VAL A 63 -3.80 0.75 -1.40
C VAL A 63 -3.37 -0.66 -1.76
N ALA A 64 -3.91 -1.24 -2.83
CA ALA A 64 -3.55 -2.59 -3.28
C ALA A 64 -2.06 -2.68 -3.64
N CYS A 65 -1.54 -1.69 -4.36
CA CYS A 65 -0.13 -1.60 -4.71
C CYS A 65 0.77 -1.47 -3.47
N SER A 66 0.38 -0.64 -2.49
CA SER A 66 1.13 -0.51 -1.22
C SER A 66 1.17 -1.82 -0.44
N ILE A 67 0.05 -2.56 -0.39
CA ILE A 67 -0.01 -3.87 0.27
C ILE A 67 0.87 -4.88 -0.47
N ALA A 68 0.74 -5.00 -1.79
CA ALA A 68 1.53 -5.92 -2.61
C ALA A 68 3.04 -5.67 -2.43
N SER A 69 3.46 -4.41 -2.49
CA SER A 69 4.85 -4.02 -2.31
C SER A 69 5.38 -4.41 -0.93
N ALA A 70 4.63 -4.10 0.13
CA ALA A 70 5.05 -4.40 1.50
C ALA A 70 5.09 -5.91 1.80
N LEU A 71 4.17 -6.70 1.21
CA LEU A 71 4.20 -8.16 1.29
C LEU A 71 5.41 -8.74 0.56
N CYS A 72 5.67 -8.30 -0.67
CA CYS A 72 6.84 -8.74 -1.44
C CYS A 72 8.16 -8.41 -0.72
N GLN A 73 8.26 -7.24 -0.08
CA GLN A 73 9.43 -6.87 0.74
C GLN A 73 9.65 -7.78 1.95
N ARG A 74 8.59 -8.44 2.44
CA ARG A 74 8.64 -9.42 3.54
C ARG A 74 8.85 -10.86 3.05
N GLY A 75 9.14 -11.05 1.76
CA GLY A 75 9.35 -12.37 1.16
C GLY A 75 8.07 -13.16 0.88
N VAL A 76 6.91 -12.51 0.95
CA VAL A 76 5.61 -13.13 0.66
C VAL A 76 5.37 -13.14 -0.84
N GLN A 77 4.98 -14.30 -1.39
CA GLN A 77 4.62 -14.39 -2.80
C GLN A 77 3.22 -13.78 -3.02
N VAL A 78 3.16 -12.74 -3.85
CA VAL A 78 1.91 -12.07 -4.24
C VAL A 78 1.58 -12.41 -5.69
N VAL A 79 0.37 -12.93 -5.92
CA VAL A 79 -0.16 -13.19 -7.27
C VAL A 79 -1.25 -12.17 -7.56
N VAL A 80 -1.07 -11.40 -8.63
CA VAL A 80 -2.07 -10.40 -9.06
C VAL A 80 -2.77 -10.94 -10.30
N LYS A 81 -4.11 -10.96 -10.26
CA LYS A 81 -4.93 -11.18 -11.46
C LYS A 81 -5.61 -9.87 -11.85
N LEU A 82 -5.15 -9.31 -12.97
CA LEU A 82 -5.72 -8.15 -13.64
C LEU A 82 -7.11 -8.45 -14.18
#